data_AF-A0AAV0IWJ5-F1
#
_entry.id   AF-A0AAV0IWJ5-F1
#
_cell.length_a   1.000
_cell.length_b   1.000
_cell.length_c   1.000
_cell.angle_alpha   90.00
_cell.angle_beta   90.00
_cell.angle_gamma   90.00
#
_symmetry.space_group_name_H-M   'P 1'
#
loop_
_entity.id
_entity.type
_entity.pdbx_description
1 polymer ?
#
loop_
_entity_poly.entity_id
_entity_poly.type
_entity_poly.pdbx_seq_one_letter_code
_entity_poly.pdbx_strand_id
1 'polypeptide(L)'
;MLPGRLSYKQGHTHTHIYIYRYILDCVLGNGHVALFRRAELKTLVNLHGNEAGKGGELTHDETTIIAGALELTEKTASHAMTPISQTFAIDINAKLDR
;
A
#
# COMPACT_ATOMS: atom_id res chain seq x y z
N MET A 1 48.84 8.46 28.87
CA MET A 1 47.47 8.96 28.60
C MET A 1 47.24 8.78 27.10
N LEU A 2 46.28 7.93 26.68
CA LEU A 2 46.22 7.32 25.34
C LEU A 2 45.26 8.09 24.40
N PRO A 3 45.74 9.01 23.53
CA PRO A 3 44.90 9.66 22.52
C PRO A 3 44.65 8.80 21.26
N GLY A 4 45.05 7.52 21.26
CA GLY A 4 45.00 6.66 20.06
C GLY A 4 43.79 5.71 19.94
N ARG A 5 43.04 5.48 21.03
CA ARG A 5 41.91 4.49 21.01
C ARG A 5 40.57 5.07 20.54
N LEU A 6 40.36 6.38 20.64
CA LEU A 6 39.10 7.01 20.23
C LEU A 6 39.00 7.17 18.69
N SER A 7 40.07 7.59 18.01
CA SER A 7 40.06 7.69 16.54
C SER A 7 39.97 6.33 15.83
N TYR A 8 40.57 5.28 16.40
CA TYR A 8 40.46 3.91 15.86
C TYR A 8 39.05 3.34 16.01
N LYS A 9 38.34 3.67 17.10
CA LYS A 9 36.94 3.30 17.32
C LYS A 9 35.99 4.09 16.40
N GLN A 10 36.23 5.39 16.19
CA GLN A 10 35.42 6.26 15.32
C GLN A 10 35.53 5.86 13.83
N GLY A 11 36.73 5.48 13.37
CA GLY A 11 36.93 4.98 12.02
C GLY A 11 36.25 3.63 11.79
N HIS A 12 36.33 2.72 12.77
CA HIS A 12 35.68 1.42 12.70
C HIS A 12 34.16 1.55 12.70
N THR A 13 33.55 2.35 13.60
CA THR A 13 32.09 2.57 13.59
C THR A 13 31.61 3.18 12.28
N HIS A 14 32.40 4.09 11.69
CA HIS A 14 32.11 4.65 10.37
C HIS A 14 32.09 3.54 9.31
N THR A 15 33.13 2.71 9.19
CA THR A 15 33.19 1.60 8.22
C THR A 15 32.05 0.59 8.40
N HIS A 16 31.67 0.28 9.64
CA HIS A 16 30.54 -0.61 9.95
C HIS A 16 29.20 -0.05 9.45
N ILE A 17 29.02 1.27 9.49
CA ILE A 17 27.83 1.93 8.95
C ILE A 17 27.83 1.90 7.41
N TYR A 18 28.99 2.06 6.75
CA TYR A 18 29.07 1.96 5.28
C TYR A 18 28.81 0.55 4.78
N ILE A 19 29.30 -0.50 5.44
CA ILE A 19 29.01 -1.88 5.03
C ILE A 19 27.52 -2.20 5.24
N TYR A 20 26.92 -1.73 6.33
CA TYR A 20 25.49 -1.93 6.57
C TYR A 20 24.67 -1.21 5.51
N ARG A 21 25.01 0.06 5.23
CA ARG A 21 24.35 0.82 4.17
C ARG A 21 24.55 0.20 2.80
N TYR A 22 25.75 -0.27 2.48
CA TYR A 22 26.05 -0.92 1.19
C TYR A 22 25.30 -2.25 1.03
N ILE A 23 25.24 -3.08 2.07
CA ILE A 23 24.46 -4.31 2.06
C ILE A 23 22.97 -3.97 1.93
N LEU A 24 22.49 -2.96 2.67
CA LEU A 24 21.11 -2.50 2.61
C LEU A 24 20.77 -1.96 1.22
N ASP A 25 21.65 -1.18 0.60
CA ASP A 25 21.50 -0.65 -0.76
C ASP A 25 21.57 -1.78 -1.82
N CYS A 26 22.39 -2.81 -1.61
CA CYS A 26 22.43 -4.00 -2.46
C CYS A 26 21.17 -4.88 -2.33
N VAL A 27 20.58 -4.96 -1.13
CA VAL A 27 19.37 -5.77 -0.85
C VAL A 27 18.09 -5.03 -1.24
N LEU A 28 18.01 -3.71 -1.00
CA LEU A 28 16.83 -2.89 -1.32
C LEU A 28 16.86 -2.31 -2.73
N GLY A 29 18.03 -2.21 -3.36
CA GLY A 29 18.18 -1.66 -4.72
C GLY A 29 18.15 -0.14 -4.76
N ASN A 30 18.93 0.43 -5.69
CA ASN A 30 19.05 1.88 -5.88
C ASN A 30 17.83 2.38 -6.68
N GLY A 31 16.77 2.75 -5.97
CA GLY A 31 15.55 3.29 -6.57
C GLY A 31 14.37 2.32 -6.58
N HIS A 32 13.85 1.99 -5.40
CA HIS A 32 12.48 1.51 -5.27
C HIS A 32 11.71 2.54 -4.43
N VAL A 33 10.97 3.43 -5.09
CA VAL A 33 9.60 3.63 -4.62
C VAL A 33 9.05 2.21 -4.52
N ALA A 34 8.74 1.74 -3.33
CA ALA A 34 8.19 0.40 -3.16
C ALA A 34 6.83 0.36 -3.86
N LEU A 35 6.84 0.13 -5.17
CA LEU A 35 5.66 -0.08 -6.00
C LEU A 35 5.20 -1.50 -5.73
N PHE A 36 4.66 -1.69 -4.53
CA PHE A 36 4.00 -2.93 -4.15
C PHE A 36 2.87 -3.21 -5.15
N ARG A 37 2.79 -4.45 -5.61
CA ARG A 37 1.65 -4.91 -6.39
C ARG A 37 0.40 -4.85 -5.51
N ARG A 38 -0.79 -4.76 -6.13
CA ARG A 38 -2.08 -4.68 -5.42
C ARG A 38 -2.25 -5.78 -4.37
N ALA A 39 -1.87 -7.02 -4.69
CA ALA A 39 -1.92 -8.14 -3.75
C ALA A 39 -1.03 -7.90 -2.52
N GLU A 40 0.17 -7.35 -2.73
CA GLU A 40 1.11 -7.02 -1.65
C GLU A 40 0.60 -5.85 -0.81
N LEU A 41 0.03 -4.82 -1.44
CA LEU A 41 -0.63 -3.70 -0.76
C LEU A 41 -1.81 -4.18 0.09
N LYS A 42 -2.64 -5.08 -0.44
CA LYS A 42 -3.77 -5.66 0.30
C LYS A 42 -3.29 -6.46 1.52
N THR A 43 -2.23 -7.24 1.36
CA THR A 43 -1.61 -7.97 2.48
C THR A 43 -1.00 -7.01 3.51
N LEU A 44 -0.36 -5.92 3.09
CA LEU A 44 0.20 -4.91 3.99
C LEU A 44 -0.89 -4.17 4.78
N VAL A 45 -1.99 -3.80 4.13
CA VAL A 45 -3.14 -3.16 4.79
C VAL A 45 -3.77 -4.12 5.80
N ASN A 46 -3.93 -5.39 5.44
CA ASN A 46 -4.46 -6.42 6.34
C ASN A 46 -3.52 -6.68 7.54
N LEU A 47 -2.20 -6.58 7.34
CA LEU A 47 -1.21 -6.70 8.42
C LEU A 47 -1.23 -5.51 9.39
N HIS A 48 -1.55 -4.31 8.89
CA HIS A 48 -1.71 -3.09 9.71
C HIS A 48 -3.12 -2.91 10.28
N GLY A 49 -4.05 -3.81 9.95
CA GLY A 49 -5.35 -3.87 10.59
C GLY A 49 -5.24 -4.24 12.06
N ASN A 50 -5.99 -3.56 12.90
CA ASN A 50 -6.07 -3.80 14.35
C ASN A 50 -6.49 -5.25 14.66
N GLU A 51 -7.18 -5.91 13.72
CA GLU A 51 -7.58 -7.32 13.82
C GLU A 51 -6.42 -8.33 13.66
N ALA A 52 -5.25 -7.90 13.20
CA ALA A 52 -4.06 -8.76 13.11
C ALA A 52 -3.44 -9.09 14.49
N GLY A 53 -4.00 -8.57 15.59
CA GLY A 53 -3.60 -8.87 16.97
C GLY A 53 -2.20 -8.38 17.35
N LYS A 54 -1.58 -7.53 16.50
CA LYS A 54 -0.20 -7.04 16.64
C LYS A 54 -0.10 -5.53 16.92
N GLY A 55 -1.22 -4.87 17.20
CA GLY A 55 -1.26 -3.42 17.47
C GLY A 55 -1.18 -2.57 16.20
N GLY A 56 -1.89 -2.96 15.14
CA GLY A 56 -2.03 -2.16 13.93
C GLY A 56 -2.83 -0.88 14.19
N GLU A 57 -2.43 0.23 13.56
CA GLU A 57 -3.04 1.56 13.76
C GLU A 57 -4.37 1.73 13.00
N LEU A 58 -4.70 0.81 12.08
CA LEU A 58 -5.90 0.90 11.24
C LEU A 58 -7.05 0.07 11.80
N THR A 59 -8.18 0.70 12.03
CA THR A 59 -9.43 0.02 12.39
C THR A 59 -9.95 -0.86 11.24
N HIS A 60 -10.86 -1.80 11.54
CA HIS A 60 -11.45 -2.70 10.55
C HIS A 60 -12.08 -1.93 9.38
N ASP A 61 -12.81 -0.86 9.67
CA ASP A 61 -13.46 -0.03 8.66
C ASP A 61 -12.43 0.67 7.76
N GLU A 62 -11.35 1.20 8.32
CA GLU A 62 -10.26 1.82 7.56
C GLU A 62 -9.57 0.81 6.63
N THR A 63 -9.29 -0.40 7.12
CA THR A 63 -8.72 -1.46 6.27
C THR A 63 -9.67 -1.89 5.15
N THR A 64 -10.98 -1.94 5.42
CA THR A 64 -12.01 -2.28 4.43
C THR A 64 -12.14 -1.21 3.36
N ILE A 65 -12.09 0.08 3.73
CA ILE A 65 -12.12 1.21 2.79
C ILE A 65 -10.89 1.17 1.88
N ILE A 66 -9.70 0.96 2.43
CA ILE A 66 -8.46 0.93 1.65
C ILE A 66 -8.44 -0.30 0.72
N ALA A 67 -8.85 -1.48 1.20
CA ALA A 67 -8.97 -2.67 0.38
C ALA A 67 -9.98 -2.47 -0.77
N GLY A 68 -11.14 -1.86 -0.47
CA GLY A 68 -12.13 -1.49 -1.47
C GLY A 68 -11.58 -0.51 -2.52
N ALA A 69 -10.82 0.51 -2.10
CA ALA A 69 -10.19 1.44 -3.03
C ALA A 69 -9.16 0.76 -3.94
N LEU A 70 -8.37 -0.18 -3.42
CA LEU A 70 -7.44 -0.98 -4.21
C LEU A 70 -8.18 -1.86 -5.24
N GLU A 71 -9.29 -2.48 -4.86
CA GLU A 71 -10.13 -3.32 -5.73
C GLU A 71 -10.89 -2.51 -6.80
N LEU A 72 -11.31 -1.28 -6.49
CA LEU A 72 -11.97 -0.40 -7.45
C LEU A 72 -11.08 -0.05 -8.64
N THR A 73 -9.75 -0.09 -8.49
CA THR A 73 -8.82 0.12 -9.61
C THR A 73 -8.86 -1.00 -10.66
N GLU A 74 -9.51 -2.14 -10.36
CA GLU A 74 -9.66 -3.29 -11.26
C GLU A 74 -11.10 -3.47 -11.76
N LYS A 75 -12.05 -2.74 -11.17
CA LYS A 75 -13.46 -2.87 -11.50
C LYS A 75 -13.74 -2.23 -12.86
N THR A 76 -14.02 -3.07 -13.86
CA THR A 76 -14.41 -2.57 -15.18
C THR A 76 -15.89 -2.18 -15.20
N ALA A 77 -16.28 -1.31 -16.13
CA ALA A 77 -17.68 -0.89 -16.29
C ALA A 77 -18.63 -2.10 -16.42
N SER A 78 -18.22 -3.16 -17.10
CA SER A 78 -19.00 -4.40 -17.20
C SER A 78 -19.28 -5.08 -15.85
N HIS A 79 -18.39 -4.94 -14.86
CA HIS A 79 -18.57 -5.50 -13.52
C HIS A 79 -19.28 -4.56 -12.55
N ALA A 80 -19.49 -3.29 -12.94
CA ALA A 80 -20.09 -2.26 -12.10
C ALA A 80 -21.48 -1.80 -12.59
N MET A 81 -21.77 -1.95 -13.88
CA MET A 81 -23.01 -1.47 -14.48
C MET A 81 -24.17 -2.43 -14.28
N THR A 82 -25.37 -1.86 -14.17
CA THR A 82 -26.62 -2.61 -14.25
C THR A 82 -26.89 -2.99 -15.71
N PRO A 83 -27.21 -4.27 -16.01
CA PRO A 83 -27.58 -4.70 -17.36
C PRO A 83 -28.77 -3.89 -17.89
N ILE A 84 -28.79 -3.58 -19.20
CA ILE A 84 -29.87 -2.80 -19.81
C ILE A 84 -31.26 -3.46 -19.66
N SER A 85 -31.30 -4.78 -19.56
CA SER A 85 -32.54 -5.54 -19.28
C SER A 85 -33.09 -5.28 -17.88
N GLN A 86 -32.28 -4.74 -16.97
CA GLN A 86 -32.62 -4.39 -15.59
C GLN A 86 -32.60 -2.88 -15.34
N THR A 87 -32.45 -2.06 -16.39
CA THR A 87 -32.55 -0.60 -16.27
C THR A 87 -33.99 -0.15 -16.45
N PHE A 88 -34.44 0.78 -15.61
CA PHE A 88 -35.68 1.50 -15.83
C PHE A 88 -35.45 2.56 -16.92
N ALA A 89 -36.20 2.48 -18.02
CA ALA A 89 -36.16 3.43 -19.11
C ALA A 89 -37.56 3.94 -19.43
N ILE A 90 -37.67 5.20 -19.82
CA ILE A 90 -38.92 5.85 -20.22
C ILE A 90 -38.99 5.83 -21.75
N ASP A 91 -40.15 5.49 -22.31
CA ASP A 91 -40.36 5.52 -23.77
C ASP A 91 -40.23 6.95 -24.31
N ILE A 92 -39.59 7.10 -25.47
CA ILE A 92 -39.38 8.43 -26.08
C ILE A 92 -40.69 9.15 -26.44
N ASN A 93 -41.79 8.40 -26.60
CA ASN A 93 -43.12 8.91 -26.90
C ASN A 93 -43.99 8.99 -25.65
N ALA A 94 -43.45 8.70 -24.45
CA ALA A 94 -44.19 8.82 -23.21
C ALA A 94 -44.61 10.29 -23.01
N LYS A 95 -45.93 10.52 -23.00
CA LYS A 95 -46.48 11.81 -22.58
C LYS A 95 -46.43 11.88 -21.05
N LEU A 96 -45.67 12.84 -20.53
CA LEU A 96 -45.66 13.13 -19.11
C LEU A 96 -46.95 13.88 -18.75
N ASP A 97 -47.90 13.17 -18.16
CA ASP A 97 -49.10 13.78 -17.58
C ASP A 97 -48.84 14.18 -16.12
N ARG A 98 -49.57 15.19 -15.63
CA ARG A 98 -49.31 15.85 -14.33
C ARG A 98 -50.12 15.26 -13.19
#